data_AF-A0A9E6RQV9-F1
#
_entry.id   AF-A0A9E6RQV9-F1
#
_cell.length_a   1.000
_cell.length_b   1.000
_cell.length_c   1.000
_cell.angle_alpha   90.00
_cell.angle_beta   90.00
_cell.angle_gamma   90.00
#
_symmetry.space_group_name_H-M   'P 1'
#
loop_
_entity.id
_entity.type
_entity.pdbx_description
1 polymer ?
#
loop_
_entity_poly.entity_id
_entity_poly.type
_entity_poly.pdbx_seq_one_letter_code
_entity_poly.pdbx_strand_id
1 'polypeptide(L)'
;MKKILTMVLVLMVSTSFLATATIRRVGFTGSSTAVDGLDYTTFQAAHDASINGDTIQLYPSTQSSGSTFSGGINKRLYIVGPGYFVNGYNMPGSGIINNALQALPGAISSANFTLGIGSAGTIFAGINGLGLTTSNILDSLNNVA
;
A
#
# COMPACT_ATOMS: atom_id res chain seq x y z
N MET A 1 -5.81 -33.27 -33.84
CA MET A 1 -4.76 -32.75 -32.94
C MET A 1 -4.57 -31.24 -33.06
N LYS A 2 -4.39 -30.65 -34.26
CA LYS A 2 -4.23 -29.19 -34.43
C LYS A 2 -5.36 -28.33 -33.83
N LYS A 3 -6.62 -28.73 -34.00
CA LYS A 3 -7.80 -28.00 -33.46
C LYS A 3 -7.85 -27.96 -31.92
N ILE A 4 -7.41 -29.03 -31.26
CA ILE A 4 -7.39 -29.12 -29.79
C ILE A 4 -6.29 -28.21 -29.23
N LEU A 5 -5.11 -28.21 -29.87
CA LEU A 5 -4.01 -27.32 -29.49
C LEU A 5 -4.40 -25.84 -29.63
N THR A 6 -5.10 -25.46 -30.71
CA THR A 6 -5.61 -24.10 -30.89
C THR A 6 -6.62 -23.73 -29.79
N MET A 7 -7.49 -24.66 -29.37
CA MET A 7 -8.48 -24.40 -28.32
C MET A 7 -7.82 -24.20 -26.95
N VAL A 8 -6.81 -25.00 -26.62
CA VAL A 8 -6.01 -24.86 -25.39
C VAL A 8 -5.25 -23.53 -25.37
N LEU A 9 -4.68 -23.13 -26.52
CA LEU A 9 -3.96 -21.85 -26.64
C LEU A 9 -4.90 -20.65 -26.46
N VAL A 10 -6.10 -20.68 -27.05
CA VAL A 10 -7.10 -19.62 -26.89
C VAL A 10 -7.60 -19.53 -25.44
N LEU A 11 -7.78 -20.67 -24.76
CA LEU A 11 -8.17 -20.70 -23.35
C LEU A 11 -7.08 -20.18 -22.41
N MET A 12 -5.80 -20.43 -22.71
CA MET A 12 -4.68 -19.89 -21.93
C MET A 12 -4.51 -18.38 -22.13
N VAL A 13 -4.77 -17.87 -23.34
CA VAL A 13 -4.72 -16.43 -23.61
C VAL A 13 -5.88 -15.72 -22.93
N SER A 14 -7.10 -16.29 -22.91
CA SER A 14 -8.26 -15.64 -22.29
C SER A 14 -8.19 -15.55 -20.76
N THR A 15 -7.50 -16.46 -20.08
CA THR A 15 -7.33 -16.41 -18.61
C THR A 15 -6.26 -15.41 -18.15
N SER A 16 -5.37 -14.97 -19.05
CA SER A 16 -4.28 -14.01 -18.73
C SER A 16 -4.73 -12.55 -18.55
N PHE A 17 -5.95 -12.19 -18.99
CA PHE A 17 -6.45 -10.81 -18.93
C PHE A 17 -7.09 -10.40 -17.60
N LEU A 18 -7.18 -11.32 -16.62
CA LEU A 18 -7.84 -11.05 -15.34
C LEU A 18 -6.90 -10.59 -14.22
N ALA A 19 -5.59 -10.46 -14.50
CA ALA A 19 -4.64 -9.96 -13.51
C ALA A 19 -4.65 -8.43 -13.49
N THR A 20 -5.56 -7.83 -12.71
CA THR A 20 -5.55 -6.39 -12.41
C THR A 20 -4.99 -6.16 -11.00
N ALA A 21 -3.95 -5.35 -10.89
CA ALA A 21 -3.49 -4.83 -9.61
C ALA A 21 -3.99 -3.39 -9.46
N THR A 22 -4.70 -3.11 -8.37
CA THR A 22 -5.26 -1.79 -8.08
C THR A 22 -4.41 -1.07 -7.04
N ILE A 23 -4.19 0.23 -7.22
CA ILE A 23 -3.57 1.09 -6.21
C ILE A 23 -4.67 1.82 -5.44
N ARG A 24 -4.80 1.55 -4.15
CA ARG A 24 -5.68 2.27 -3.23
C ARG A 24 -4.90 3.27 -2.41
N ARG A 25 -5.40 4.48 -2.27
CA ARG A 25 -4.75 5.59 -1.58
C ARG A 25 -5.38 5.76 -0.20
N VAL A 26 -4.56 5.86 0.84
CA VAL A 26 -5.01 6.03 2.22
C VAL A 26 -4.53 7.35 2.77
N GLY A 27 -5.45 8.19 3.23
CA GLY A 27 -5.13 9.54 3.72
C GLY A 27 -4.88 10.54 2.59
N PHE A 28 -5.42 10.28 1.38
CA PHE A 28 -5.36 11.21 0.27
C PHE A 28 -6.01 12.55 0.64
N THR A 29 -5.25 13.64 0.54
CA THR A 29 -5.67 15.01 0.88
C THR A 29 -5.51 15.99 -0.29
N GLY A 30 -5.48 15.48 -1.52
CA GLY A 30 -5.33 16.31 -2.72
C GLY A 30 -6.50 17.27 -2.93
N SER A 31 -6.27 18.30 -3.75
CA SER A 31 -7.30 19.30 -4.12
C SER A 31 -8.37 18.77 -5.08
N SER A 32 -8.20 17.55 -5.61
CA SER A 32 -9.17 16.88 -6.46
C SER A 32 -10.19 16.09 -5.64
N THR A 33 -11.39 15.92 -6.17
CA THR A 33 -12.42 15.05 -5.59
C THR A 33 -11.88 13.64 -5.36
N ALA A 34 -12.17 13.07 -4.19
CA ALA A 34 -11.86 11.68 -3.89
C ALA A 34 -12.57 10.76 -4.90
N VAL A 35 -11.87 9.73 -5.36
CA VAL A 35 -12.37 8.72 -6.28
C VAL A 35 -12.89 7.55 -5.46
N ASP A 36 -14.19 7.28 -5.58
CA ASP A 36 -14.84 6.16 -4.91
C ASP A 36 -14.19 4.82 -5.33
N GLY A 37 -14.01 3.92 -4.36
CA GLY A 37 -13.31 2.65 -4.54
C GLY A 37 -11.77 2.73 -4.67
N LEU A 38 -11.18 3.93 -4.73
CA LEU A 38 -9.72 4.12 -4.77
C LEU A 38 -9.19 4.91 -3.57
N ASP A 39 -9.97 5.83 -3.02
CA ASP A 39 -9.55 6.70 -1.91
C ASP A 39 -10.22 6.32 -0.59
N TYR A 40 -9.39 6.11 0.43
CA TYR A 40 -9.83 5.68 1.74
C TYR A 40 -9.27 6.58 2.84
N THR A 41 -10.06 6.79 3.88
CA THR A 41 -9.65 7.53 5.07
C THR A 41 -8.86 6.65 6.04
N THR A 42 -9.08 5.33 6.03
CA THR A 42 -8.43 4.38 6.94
C THR A 42 -7.74 3.26 6.17
N PHE A 43 -6.65 2.75 6.73
CA PHE A 43 -5.94 1.61 6.16
C PHE A 43 -6.84 0.37 6.09
N GLN A 44 -7.62 0.11 7.15
CA GLN A 44 -8.48 -1.08 7.21
C GLN A 44 -9.53 -1.08 6.09
N ALA A 45 -10.14 0.06 5.78
CA ALA A 45 -11.11 0.14 4.69
C ALA A 45 -10.47 -0.13 3.31
N ALA A 46 -9.26 0.41 3.07
CA ALA A 46 -8.51 0.10 1.85
C ALA A 46 -8.10 -1.38 1.78
N HIS A 47 -7.67 -1.95 2.89
CA HIS A 47 -7.35 -3.37 3.01
C HIS A 47 -8.57 -4.24 2.69
N ASP A 48 -9.73 -3.94 3.26
CA ASP A 48 -10.95 -4.73 3.08
C ASP A 48 -11.43 -4.72 1.63
N ALA A 49 -11.28 -3.56 0.97
CA ALA A 49 -11.57 -3.43 -0.45
C ALA A 49 -10.50 -4.02 -1.39
N SER A 50 -9.30 -4.33 -0.87
CA SER A 50 -8.19 -4.89 -1.66
C SER A 50 -8.30 -6.40 -1.86
N ILE A 51 -7.78 -6.87 -2.98
CA ILE A 51 -7.54 -8.30 -3.24
C ILE A 51 -6.05 -8.65 -3.15
N ASN A 52 -5.73 -9.94 -3.19
CA ASN A 52 -4.34 -10.41 -3.14
C ASN A 52 -3.49 -9.81 -4.29
N GLY A 53 -2.38 -9.17 -3.95
CA GLY A 53 -1.45 -8.54 -4.89
C GLY A 53 -1.72 -7.06 -5.16
N ASP A 54 -2.78 -6.48 -4.59
CA ASP A 54 -3.04 -5.05 -4.71
C ASP A 54 -2.01 -4.20 -3.96
N THR A 55 -1.95 -2.93 -4.35
CA THR A 55 -1.09 -1.93 -3.71
C THR A 55 -1.92 -0.99 -2.84
N ILE A 56 -1.43 -0.69 -1.64
CA ILE A 56 -1.93 0.37 -0.78
C ILE A 56 -0.85 1.44 -0.65
N GLN A 57 -1.16 2.65 -1.11
CA GLN A 57 -0.31 3.82 -1.00
C GLN A 57 -0.71 4.67 0.21
N LEU A 58 0.21 4.84 1.15
CA LEU A 58 0.01 5.65 2.35
C LEU A 58 0.41 7.10 2.09
N TYR A 59 -0.52 8.03 2.30
CA TYR A 59 -0.27 9.46 2.13
C TYR A 59 0.21 10.12 3.43
N PRO A 60 1.29 10.90 3.39
CA PRO A 60 1.73 11.67 4.54
C PRO A 60 0.74 12.80 4.86
N SER A 61 0.90 13.39 6.05
CA SER A 61 0.16 14.58 6.48
C SER A 61 1.12 15.73 6.73
N THR A 62 0.71 16.94 6.36
CA THR A 62 1.43 18.19 6.65
C THR A 62 1.18 18.69 8.07
N GLN A 63 0.30 18.03 8.84
CA GLN A 63 0.08 18.34 10.24
C GLN A 63 1.35 18.01 11.07
N SER A 64 1.57 18.76 12.16
CA SER A 64 2.75 18.58 13.03
C SER A 64 2.85 17.18 13.63
N SER A 65 1.72 16.48 13.80
CA SER A 65 1.66 15.10 14.30
C SER A 65 1.95 14.04 13.24
N GLY A 66 2.00 14.40 11.95
CA GLY A 66 2.05 13.47 10.83
C GLY A 66 0.79 12.58 10.71
N SER A 67 0.78 11.71 9.70
CA SER A 67 -0.24 10.66 9.54
C SER A 67 0.10 9.45 10.41
N THR A 68 -0.93 8.79 10.92
CA THR A 68 -0.79 7.51 11.63
C THR A 68 -1.65 6.45 10.97
N PHE A 69 -1.07 5.28 10.71
CA PHE A 69 -1.77 4.16 10.09
C PHE A 69 -1.72 2.92 10.99
N SER A 70 -2.83 2.20 11.04
CA SER A 70 -2.91 0.92 11.73
C SER A 70 -3.97 0.01 11.12
N GLY A 71 -3.76 -1.30 11.26
CA GLY A 71 -4.76 -2.30 10.88
C GLY A 71 -4.21 -3.72 10.80
N GLY A 72 -5.11 -4.66 10.59
CA GLY A 72 -4.76 -6.06 10.36
C GLY A 72 -4.52 -6.34 8.88
N ILE A 73 -3.53 -7.18 8.59
CA ILE A 73 -3.23 -7.64 7.24
C ILE A 73 -3.41 -9.16 7.20
N ASN A 74 -4.37 -9.62 6.39
CA ASN A 74 -4.67 -11.05 6.22
C ASN A 74 -4.66 -11.51 4.75
N LYS A 75 -4.03 -10.70 3.88
CA LYS A 75 -3.90 -10.94 2.45
C LYS A 75 -2.56 -10.36 1.96
N ARG A 76 -2.01 -10.88 0.86
CA ARG A 76 -0.74 -10.40 0.31
C ARG A 76 -0.94 -9.02 -0.31
N LEU A 77 -0.21 -8.01 0.16
CA LEU A 77 -0.30 -6.64 -0.36
C LEU A 77 1.08 -6.05 -0.66
N TYR A 78 1.10 -5.01 -1.48
CA TYR A 78 2.22 -4.09 -1.60
C TYR A 78 1.87 -2.80 -0.88
N ILE A 79 2.54 -2.49 0.24
CA ILE A 79 2.24 -1.32 1.04
C ILE A 79 3.38 -0.32 0.86
N VAL A 80 3.07 0.80 0.22
CA VAL A 80 4.07 1.80 -0.18
C VAL A 80 3.79 3.13 0.52
N GLY A 81 4.79 3.67 1.18
CA GLY A 81 4.77 5.02 1.72
C GLY A 81 5.35 6.04 0.72
N PRO A 82 5.52 7.29 1.14
CA PRO A 82 6.02 8.37 0.29
C PRO A 82 7.51 8.27 -0.08
N GLY A 83 8.24 7.25 0.41
CA GLY A 83 9.66 7.01 0.09
C GLY A 83 10.63 7.44 1.19
N TYR A 84 11.93 7.18 0.96
CA TYR A 84 13.02 7.53 1.85
C TYR A 84 13.63 8.89 1.46
N PHE A 85 13.43 9.92 2.28
CA PHE A 85 14.34 11.06 2.30
C PHE A 85 14.68 11.43 3.74
N VAL A 86 15.94 11.15 4.06
CA VAL A 86 16.71 11.66 5.19
C VAL A 86 16.56 13.17 5.27
N ASN A 87 16.19 13.66 6.46
CA ASN A 87 16.29 15.04 6.91
C ASN A 87 15.58 16.11 6.07
N GLY A 88 14.35 16.37 6.49
CA GLY A 88 13.60 17.55 6.11
C GLY A 88 12.17 17.44 6.55
N TYR A 89 11.92 17.26 7.85
CA TYR A 89 10.56 17.27 8.37
C TYR A 89 9.86 18.57 7.92
N ASN A 90 8.84 18.43 7.07
CA ASN A 90 7.81 19.44 6.90
C ASN A 90 7.04 19.53 8.21
N MET A 91 7.57 20.29 9.17
CA MET A 91 6.71 20.94 10.15
C MET A 91 5.80 21.92 9.39
N PRO A 92 4.53 22.12 9.80
CA PRO A 92 3.70 23.18 9.27
C PRO A 92 4.49 24.51 9.25
N GLY A 93 4.71 25.09 8.07
CA GLY A 93 5.45 26.35 7.90
C GLY A 93 6.93 26.22 7.46
N SER A 94 7.47 25.01 7.34
CA SER A 94 8.79 24.78 6.72
C SER A 94 8.63 24.54 5.21
N GLY A 95 9.49 25.16 4.39
CA GLY A 95 9.46 25.00 2.94
C GLY A 95 9.80 23.57 2.50
N ILE A 96 9.18 23.10 1.42
CA ILE A 96 9.48 21.81 0.81
C ILE A 96 10.95 21.82 0.37
N ILE A 97 11.80 21.03 1.05
CA ILE A 97 13.26 20.99 0.81
C ILE A 97 13.59 20.46 -0.62
N ASN A 98 12.60 19.90 -1.32
CA ASN A 98 12.70 19.43 -2.70
C ASN A 98 11.45 19.79 -3.54
N ASN A 99 11.14 21.09 -3.62
CA ASN A 99 10.08 21.60 -4.48
C ASN A 99 10.28 21.08 -5.92
N ALA A 100 9.29 20.35 -6.46
CA ALA A 100 9.30 19.64 -7.75
C ALA A 100 9.97 18.25 -7.85
N LEU A 101 10.57 17.68 -6.80
CA LEU A 101 11.10 16.30 -6.81
C LEU A 101 10.33 15.32 -5.91
N GLN A 102 9.41 15.80 -5.08
CA GLN A 102 8.56 14.98 -4.22
C GLN A 102 7.09 15.34 -4.43
N ALA A 103 6.27 14.35 -4.82
CA ALA A 103 4.85 14.58 -5.15
C ALA A 103 3.95 14.67 -3.90
N LEU A 104 4.41 14.20 -2.72
CA LEU A 104 3.62 14.08 -1.50
C LEU A 104 4.27 14.81 -0.31
N PRO A 105 3.81 16.01 0.08
CA PRO A 105 4.34 16.73 1.22
C PRO A 105 3.83 16.17 2.55
N GLY A 106 4.72 16.07 3.56
CA GLY A 106 4.35 15.78 4.95
C GLY A 106 5.13 14.61 5.55
N ALA A 107 4.66 14.11 6.70
CA ALA A 107 5.24 12.95 7.39
C ALA A 107 4.21 11.85 7.68
N ILE A 108 4.70 10.61 7.71
CA ILE A 108 4.04 9.49 8.41
C ILE A 108 4.76 9.37 9.76
N SER A 109 4.01 9.55 10.83
CA SER A 109 4.54 9.51 12.21
C SER A 109 4.66 8.08 12.71
N SER A 110 3.69 7.22 12.37
CA SER A 110 3.72 5.80 12.70
C SER A 110 2.87 4.97 11.74
N ALA A 111 3.34 3.76 11.41
CA ALA A 111 2.57 2.77 10.67
C ALA A 111 2.68 1.42 11.39
N ASN A 112 1.64 1.03 12.13
CA ASN A 112 1.64 -0.16 12.99
C ASN A 112 0.66 -1.21 12.46
N PHE A 113 1.18 -2.33 11.94
CA PHE A 113 0.35 -3.36 11.33
C PHE A 113 0.49 -4.70 12.03
N THR A 114 -0.64 -5.40 12.16
CA THR A 114 -0.68 -6.77 12.66
C THR A 114 -0.81 -7.74 11.48
N LEU A 115 0.22 -8.55 11.26
CA LEU A 115 0.24 -9.61 10.24
C LEU A 115 -0.48 -10.85 10.77
N GLY A 116 -1.46 -11.34 10.01
CA GLY A 116 -2.15 -12.60 10.25
C GLY A 116 -2.07 -13.55 9.06
N ILE A 117 -2.76 -14.69 9.17
CA ILE A 117 -2.88 -15.71 8.11
C ILE A 117 -3.27 -15.04 6.78
N GLY A 118 -2.56 -15.39 5.71
CA GLY A 118 -2.80 -14.88 4.36
C GLY A 118 -1.99 -13.64 3.98
N SER A 119 -1.31 -12.99 4.94
CA SER A 119 -0.40 -11.86 4.67
C SER A 119 0.91 -12.22 3.95
N ALA A 120 1.03 -13.46 3.49
CA ALA A 120 2.30 -13.99 3.01
C ALA A 120 2.85 -13.35 1.74
N GLY A 121 4.10 -12.93 1.81
CA GLY A 121 4.76 -12.16 0.77
C GLY A 121 4.28 -10.70 0.66
N THR A 122 3.72 -10.13 1.73
CA THR A 122 3.44 -8.69 1.78
C THR A 122 4.74 -7.92 1.78
N ILE A 123 4.80 -6.85 0.98
CA ILE A 123 6.00 -6.02 0.83
C ILE A 123 5.72 -4.64 1.41
N PHE A 124 6.65 -4.11 2.19
CA PHE A 124 6.62 -2.75 2.74
C PHE A 124 7.76 -1.94 2.14
N ALA A 125 7.47 -0.76 1.58
CA ALA A 125 8.49 0.10 0.99
C ALA A 125 8.24 1.58 1.31
N GLY A 126 9.30 2.34 1.62
CA GLY A 126 9.22 3.80 1.74
C GLY A 126 8.36 4.31 2.90
N ILE A 127 8.25 3.55 4.00
CA ILE A 127 7.47 3.89 5.19
C ILE A 127 8.44 4.19 6.34
N ASN A 128 8.30 5.38 6.95
CA ASN A 128 8.98 5.72 8.20
C ASN A 128 8.12 5.29 9.40
N GLY A 129 8.75 4.86 10.50
CA GLY A 129 8.04 4.43 11.70
C GLY A 129 7.22 3.15 11.51
N LEU A 130 7.70 2.21 10.69
CA LEU A 130 7.05 0.92 10.47
C LEU A 130 7.21 0.01 11.69
N GLY A 131 6.09 -0.30 12.33
CA GLY A 131 5.97 -1.32 13.37
C GLY A 131 5.19 -2.52 12.85
N LEU A 132 5.77 -3.72 12.91
CA LEU A 132 5.12 -4.96 12.52
C LEU A 132 4.98 -5.86 13.74
N THR A 133 3.75 -6.32 13.99
CA THR A 133 3.47 -7.37 14.96
C THR A 133 2.81 -8.54 14.25
N THR A 134 2.92 -9.73 14.82
CA THR A 134 2.36 -10.94 14.23
C THR A 134 1.41 -11.55 15.25
N SER A 135 0.18 -11.89 14.84
CA SER A 135 -0.78 -12.55 15.73
C SER A 135 -0.34 -13.97 16.11
N ASN A 136 0.46 -14.62 15.26
CA ASN A 136 1.07 -15.93 15.50
C ASN A 136 2.45 -15.98 14.83
N ILE A 137 3.45 -16.52 15.53
CA ILE A 137 4.82 -16.66 15.01
C ILE A 137 4.91 -17.61 13.80
N LEU A 138 3.98 -18.59 13.71
CA LEU A 138 3.91 -19.48 12.56
C LEU A 138 3.44 -18.76 11.28
N ASP A 139 2.72 -17.64 11.44
CA ASP A 139 2.29 -16.80 10.32
C ASP A 139 3.39 -15.84 9.84
N SER A 140 4.47 -15.65 10.63
CA SER A 140 5.52 -14.67 10.38
C SER A 140 6.76 -15.22 9.66
N LEU A 141 7.02 -16.53 9.76
CA LEU A 141 8.23 -17.18 9.25
C LEU A 141 8.32 -17.26 7.71
N ASN A 142 7.30 -16.82 6.96
CA ASN A 142 7.30 -16.79 5.49
C ASN A 142 7.26 -15.37 4.88
N ASN A 143 7.25 -14.29 5.68
CA ASN A 143 6.48 -13.09 5.29
C ASN A 143 7.16 -11.72 5.26
N VAL A 144 8.47 -11.59 5.48
CA VAL A 144 9.12 -10.28 5.36
C VAL A 144 10.40 -10.41 4.54
N ALA A 145 10.39 -9.86 3.33
CA ALA A 145 11.55 -9.67 2.46
C ALA A 145 11.69 -8.17 2.16
#